data_AF-A0AAF0IQE1-F1
#
_entry.id   AF-A0AAF0IQE1-F1
#
_cell.length_a   1.000
_cell.length_b   1.000
_cell.length_c   1.000
_cell.angle_alpha   90.00
_cell.angle_beta   90.00
_cell.angle_gamma   90.00
#
_symmetry.space_group_name_H-M   'P 1'
#
loop_
_entity.id
_entity.type
_entity.pdbx_description
1 polymer ?
#
loop_
_entity_poly.entity_id
_entity_poly.type
_entity_poly.pdbx_seq_one_letter_code
_entity_poly.pdbx_strand_id
1 'polypeptide(L)'
;MRDSYEGLAQDIQSSFHAARTLRDAFQRDGSTRAELSEVLATLRQDLAELRQTVHVVEQGGASRFGVSPAELERRKAFVQTSERELSRLEHVLHTGAGASDARPTTSLAWEQEQQQLLLANQDRALNQIGSSLTTLRSQAELIGTEADEHAVMLHDLDTDVDRAQTQLQAAVKRMDRFLVHADARLNGWCVWILIALLFLLLLAVLLL
;
A
#
# COMPACT_ATOMS: atom_id res chain seq x y z
N MET A 1 2.11 17.04 -19.06
CA MET A 1 2.29 16.54 -17.69
C MET A 1 2.95 17.66 -16.91
N ARG A 2 2.23 18.31 -15.97
CA ARG A 2 2.89 19.16 -14.96
C ARG A 2 3.69 18.20 -14.09
N ASP A 3 5.00 18.45 -13.96
CA ASP A 3 5.88 17.57 -13.20
C ASP A 3 5.34 17.46 -11.77
N SER A 4 5.22 16.22 -11.26
CA SER A 4 4.77 15.92 -9.90
C SER A 4 5.55 16.69 -8.83
N TYR A 5 6.78 17.12 -9.16
CA TYR A 5 7.62 17.97 -8.33
C TYR A 5 7.07 19.40 -8.14
N GLU A 6 6.53 20.03 -9.19
CA GLU A 6 6.03 21.41 -9.11
C GLU A 6 4.81 21.52 -8.21
N GLY A 7 3.92 20.52 -8.24
CA GLY A 7 2.77 20.45 -7.33
C GLY A 7 3.21 20.35 -5.87
N LEU A 8 4.11 19.40 -5.58
CA LEU A 8 4.62 19.20 -4.22
C LEU A 8 5.40 20.41 -3.68
N ALA A 9 6.14 21.11 -4.54
CA ALA A 9 6.81 22.35 -4.17
C ALA A 9 5.82 23.48 -3.85
N GLN A 10 4.69 23.58 -4.57
CA GLN A 10 3.62 24.54 -4.28
C GLN A 10 2.94 24.22 -2.95
N ASP A 11 2.66 22.95 -2.69
CA ASP A 11 2.03 22.50 -1.45
C ASP A 11 2.90 22.83 -0.24
N ILE A 12 4.21 22.53 -0.30
CA ILE A 12 5.18 22.91 0.75
C ILE A 12 5.19 24.42 1.00
N GLN A 13 5.16 25.24 -0.05
CA GLN A 13 5.10 26.70 0.10
C GLN A 13 3.81 27.15 0.80
N SER A 14 2.68 26.53 0.49
CA SER A 14 1.40 26.82 1.14
C SER A 14 1.42 26.44 2.62
N SER A 15 2.01 25.28 2.97
CA SER A 15 2.21 24.84 4.35
C SER A 15 3.14 25.77 5.12
N PHE A 16 4.20 26.29 4.51
CA PHE A 16 5.05 27.32 5.13
C PHE A 16 4.29 28.63 5.38
N HIS A 17 3.41 29.05 4.48
CA HIS A 17 2.60 30.24 4.68
C HIS A 17 1.62 30.05 5.86
N ALA A 18 0.98 28.88 5.94
CA ALA A 18 0.14 28.50 7.07
C ALA A 18 0.94 28.49 8.38
N ALA A 19 2.13 27.86 8.40
CA ALA A 19 3.00 27.81 9.56
C ALA A 19 3.45 29.21 10.03
N ARG A 20 3.76 30.13 9.11
CA ARG A 20 4.08 31.53 9.47
C ARG A 20 2.88 32.26 10.06
N THR A 21 1.70 32.05 9.51
CA THR A 21 0.46 32.65 10.03
C THR A 21 0.15 32.15 11.45
N LEU A 22 0.27 30.84 11.66
CA LEU A 22 0.12 30.21 12.97
C LEU A 22 1.20 30.64 13.96
N ARG A 23 2.45 30.81 13.51
CA ARG A 23 3.52 31.37 14.34
C ARG A 23 3.20 32.79 14.82
N ASP A 24 2.71 33.64 13.93
CA ASP A 24 2.37 35.02 14.29
C ASP A 24 1.15 35.07 15.22
N ALA A 25 0.24 34.09 15.12
CA ALA A 25 -0.83 33.87 16.09
C ALA A 25 -0.31 33.32 17.43
N PHE A 26 0.65 32.39 17.41
CA PHE A 26 1.29 31.80 18.59
C PHE A 26 2.00 32.82 19.46
N GLN A 27 2.62 33.84 18.84
CA GLN A 27 3.20 34.95 19.59
C GLN A 27 2.17 35.78 20.38
N ARG A 28 0.88 35.68 20.02
CA ARG A 28 -0.24 36.37 20.71
C ARG A 28 -1.00 35.45 21.66
N ASP A 29 -1.15 34.18 21.31
CA ASP A 29 -1.91 33.18 22.07
C ASP A 29 -1.22 31.80 22.04
N GLY A 30 -0.87 31.28 23.21
CA GLY A 30 -0.15 30.02 23.38
C GLY A 30 -0.94 28.76 23.02
N SER A 31 -2.26 28.87 22.80
CA SER A 31 -3.14 27.78 22.38
C SER A 31 -2.78 27.21 20.99
N THR A 32 -2.33 28.07 20.08
CA THR A 32 -1.97 27.72 18.68
C THR A 32 -0.61 27.01 18.57
N ARG A 33 0.08 26.79 19.68
CA ARG A 33 1.35 26.05 19.74
C ARG A 33 1.21 24.61 19.23
N ALA A 34 0.14 23.94 19.64
CA ALA A 34 -0.12 22.56 19.24
C ALA A 34 -0.38 22.48 17.73
N GLU A 35 -1.21 23.39 17.20
CA GLU A 35 -1.50 23.50 15.76
C GLU A 35 -0.24 23.79 14.94
N LEU A 36 0.61 24.73 15.39
CA LEU A 36 1.89 24.99 14.74
C LEU A 36 2.80 23.77 14.76
N SER A 37 2.86 23.03 15.88
CA SER A 37 3.69 21.83 15.98
C SER A 37 3.25 20.71 15.04
N GLU A 38 1.94 20.55 14.86
CA GLU A 38 1.35 19.58 13.92
C GLU A 38 1.69 19.95 12.48
N VAL A 39 1.51 21.21 12.09
CA VAL A 39 1.85 21.70 10.75
C VAL A 39 3.35 21.55 10.47
N LEU A 40 4.22 21.85 11.45
CA LEU A 40 5.68 21.67 11.29
C LEU A 40 6.06 20.19 11.17
N ALA A 41 5.38 19.29 11.87
CA ALA A 41 5.62 17.85 11.78
C ALA A 41 5.26 17.31 10.38
N THR A 42 4.13 17.73 9.81
CA THR A 42 3.75 17.39 8.43
C THR A 42 4.76 17.95 7.44
N LEU A 43 5.16 19.22 7.59
CA LEU A 43 6.12 19.87 6.70
C LEU A 43 7.49 19.17 6.72
N ARG A 44 7.92 18.69 7.89
CA ARG A 44 9.13 17.88 8.04
C ARG A 44 9.06 16.58 7.24
N GLN A 45 7.91 15.90 7.24
CA GLN A 45 7.72 14.69 6.45
C GLN A 45 7.77 15.01 4.95
N ASP A 46 7.02 16.01 4.50
CA ASP A 46 6.96 16.41 3.08
C ASP A 46 8.35 16.79 2.54
N LEU A 47 9.14 17.52 3.34
CA LEU A 47 10.52 17.86 2.97
C LEU A 47 11.45 16.65 2.94
N ALA A 48 11.27 15.68 3.84
CA ALA A 48 12.06 14.45 3.84
C ALA A 48 11.79 13.62 2.58
N GLU A 49 10.52 13.53 2.16
CA GLU A 49 10.11 12.89 0.92
C GLU A 49 10.70 13.64 -0.29
N LEU A 50 10.58 14.96 -0.33
CA LEU A 50 11.13 15.77 -1.42
C LEU A 50 12.66 15.62 -1.54
N ARG A 51 13.38 15.66 -0.42
CA ARG A 51 14.83 15.45 -0.40
C ARG A 51 15.19 14.07 -0.96
N GLN A 52 14.43 13.04 -0.63
CA GLN A 52 14.64 11.69 -1.16
C GLN A 52 14.43 11.65 -2.67
N THR A 53 13.39 12.32 -3.20
CA THR A 53 13.17 12.38 -4.65
C THR A 53 14.34 13.06 -5.37
N VAL A 54 14.85 14.17 -4.83
CA VAL A 54 16.01 14.89 -5.39
C VAL A 54 17.26 14.00 -5.36
N HIS A 55 17.47 13.24 -4.29
CA HIS A 55 18.59 12.31 -4.16
C HIS A 55 18.53 11.15 -5.17
N VAL A 56 17.34 10.59 -5.41
CA VAL A 56 17.14 9.54 -6.42
C VAL A 56 17.43 10.06 -7.82
N VAL A 57 16.99 11.29 -8.14
CA VAL A 57 17.27 11.94 -9.44
C VAL A 57 18.77 12.25 -9.60
N GLU A 58 19.44 12.61 -8.51
CA GLU A 58 20.89 12.85 -8.49
C GLU A 58 21.69 11.56 -8.73
N GLN A 59 21.38 10.48 -8.02
CA GLN A 59 22.10 9.20 -8.15
C GLN A 59 21.79 8.46 -9.45
N GLY A 60 20.53 8.48 -9.90
CA GLY A 60 20.08 7.79 -11.11
C GLY A 60 20.49 8.50 -12.40
N GLY A 61 21.02 9.72 -12.32
CA GLY A 61 21.39 10.57 -13.43
C GLY A 61 20.21 11.40 -13.93
N ALA A 62 20.28 12.72 -13.72
CA ALA A 62 19.21 13.67 -14.02
C ALA A 62 18.70 13.59 -15.48
N SER A 63 19.59 13.32 -16.44
CA SER A 63 19.26 13.15 -17.85
C SER A 63 18.34 11.96 -18.13
N ARG A 64 18.39 10.89 -17.33
CA ARG A 64 17.50 9.72 -17.48
C ARG A 64 16.05 10.04 -17.11
N PHE A 65 15.85 11.04 -16.25
CA PHE A 65 14.54 11.53 -15.83
C PHE A 65 14.10 12.80 -16.58
N GLY A 66 14.83 13.20 -17.63
CA GLY A 66 14.53 14.43 -18.37
C GLY A 66 14.78 15.72 -17.59
N VAL A 67 15.50 15.66 -16.46
CA VAL A 67 15.80 16.80 -15.60
C VAL A 67 17.14 17.41 -16.02
N SER A 68 17.16 18.71 -16.34
CA SER A 68 18.41 19.41 -16.64
C SER A 68 19.28 19.57 -15.38
N PRO A 69 20.61 19.60 -15.49
CA PRO A 69 21.49 19.83 -14.33
C PRO A 69 21.19 21.16 -13.63
N ALA A 70 20.83 22.20 -14.39
CA ALA A 70 20.41 23.49 -13.82
C ALA A 70 19.09 23.39 -13.05
N GLU A 71 18.16 22.52 -13.48
CA GLU A 71 16.92 22.25 -12.75
C GLU A 71 17.20 21.48 -11.47
N LEU A 72 18.03 20.43 -11.50
CA LEU A 72 18.38 19.67 -10.30
C LEU A 72 19.00 20.58 -9.22
N GLU A 73 19.88 21.50 -9.60
CA GLU A 73 20.45 22.48 -8.67
C GLU A 73 19.40 23.45 -8.10
N ARG A 74 18.41 23.87 -8.90
CA ARG A 74 17.26 24.64 -8.37
C ARG A 74 16.48 23.84 -7.33
N ARG A 75 16.23 22.55 -7.57
CA ARG A 75 15.52 21.67 -6.64
C ARG A 75 16.27 21.50 -5.32
N LYS A 76 17.59 21.29 -5.38
CA LYS A 76 18.47 21.23 -4.21
C LYS A 76 18.45 22.53 -3.41
N ALA A 77 18.59 23.67 -4.09
CA ALA A 77 18.56 24.99 -3.44
C ALA A 77 17.22 25.27 -2.75
N PHE A 78 16.11 24.83 -3.34
CA PHE A 78 14.78 24.93 -2.73
C PHE A 78 14.69 24.08 -1.46
N VAL A 79 15.07 22.80 -1.50
CA VAL A 79 15.08 21.91 -0.33
C VAL A 79 15.92 22.50 0.80
N GLN A 80 17.16 22.93 0.52
CA GLN A 80 18.04 23.53 1.53
C GLN A 80 17.49 24.83 2.13
N THR A 81 16.76 25.63 1.36
CA THR A 81 16.15 26.87 1.86
C THR A 81 14.95 26.56 2.74
N SER A 82 14.13 25.60 2.33
CA SER A 82 12.99 25.11 3.10
C SER A 82 13.41 24.45 4.42
N GLU A 83 14.44 23.61 4.42
CA GLU A 83 14.97 22.98 5.64
C GLU A 83 15.46 24.04 6.65
N ARG A 84 16.17 25.07 6.19
CA ARG A 84 16.61 26.17 7.05
C ARG A 84 15.44 26.94 7.66
N GLU A 85 14.39 27.18 6.87
CA GLU A 85 13.19 27.86 7.36
C GLU A 85 12.43 27.00 8.38
N LEU A 86 12.30 25.69 8.13
CA LEU A 86 11.69 24.75 9.07
C LEU A 86 12.44 24.75 10.41
N SER A 87 13.78 24.61 10.38
CA SER A 87 14.59 24.66 11.60
C SER A 87 14.45 25.98 12.36
N ARG A 88 14.28 27.10 11.66
CA ARG A 88 14.03 28.40 12.30
C ARG A 88 12.67 28.44 13.00
N LEU A 89 11.62 27.93 12.37
CA LEU A 89 10.27 27.86 12.95
C LEU A 89 10.22 26.92 14.15
N GLU A 90 10.88 25.76 14.06
CA GLU A 90 11.05 24.83 15.17
C GLU A 90 11.80 25.47 16.32
N HIS A 91 12.91 26.17 16.08
CA HIS A 91 13.66 26.85 17.14
C HIS A 91 12.80 27.90 17.88
N VAL A 92 11.95 28.64 17.16
CA VAL A 92 11.02 29.61 17.78
C VAL A 92 9.98 28.91 18.67
N LEU A 93 9.47 27.76 18.23
CA LEU A 93 8.56 26.93 19.02
C LEU A 93 9.23 26.43 20.32
N HIS A 94 10.48 25.98 20.24
CA HIS A 94 11.24 25.47 21.38
C HIS A 94 11.70 26.59 22.33
N THR A 95 12.17 27.72 21.80
CA THR A 95 12.59 28.87 22.63
C THR A 95 11.42 29.57 23.31
N GLY A 96 10.24 29.62 22.68
CA GLY A 96 9.00 30.07 23.31
C GLY A 96 8.53 29.16 24.46
N ALA A 97 9.06 27.94 24.59
CA ALA A 97 8.83 27.06 25.75
C ALA A 97 9.76 27.33 26.94
N GLY A 98 10.94 27.92 26.69
CA GLY A 98 12.02 28.01 27.68
C GLY A 98 12.04 29.28 28.53
N ALA A 99 11.18 30.28 28.24
CA ALA A 99 11.16 31.56 28.97
C ALA A 99 10.21 31.57 30.19
N SER A 100 9.59 30.44 30.53
CA SER A 100 8.61 30.34 31.63
C SER A 100 9.17 29.80 32.95
N ASP A 101 10.49 29.65 33.10
CA ASP A 101 11.10 29.01 34.27
C ASP A 101 12.04 29.92 35.10
N ALA A 102 11.55 31.08 35.56
CA ALA A 102 12.27 31.87 36.56
C ALA A 102 11.37 32.82 37.38
N ARG A 103 10.60 32.28 38.34
CA ARG A 103 10.13 33.07 39.51
C ARG A 103 9.76 32.17 40.69
N PRO A 104 10.59 32.06 41.74
CA PRO A 104 10.37 31.09 42.81
C PRO A 104 9.43 31.66 43.88
N THR A 105 8.46 30.84 44.32
CA THR A 105 7.56 30.88 45.52
C THR A 105 6.05 30.95 45.28
N THR A 106 5.52 31.57 44.22
CA THR A 106 4.12 31.35 43.77
C THR A 106 3.97 30.15 42.83
N SER A 107 5.10 29.63 42.32
CA SER A 107 5.13 28.60 41.28
C SER A 107 4.59 27.23 41.74
N LEU A 108 4.83 26.79 42.98
CA LEU A 108 4.55 25.39 43.37
C LEU A 108 3.05 25.02 43.36
N ALA A 109 2.17 25.92 43.80
CA ALA A 109 0.72 25.66 43.78
C ALA A 109 0.15 25.72 42.35
N TRP A 110 0.66 26.66 41.55
CA TRP A 110 0.29 26.81 40.14
C TRP A 110 0.85 25.66 39.26
N GLU A 111 2.04 25.16 39.59
CA GLU A 111 2.67 23.97 38.98
C GLU A 111 1.88 22.71 39.28
N GLN A 112 1.36 22.54 40.51
CA GLN A 112 0.48 21.41 40.83
C GLN A 112 -0.82 21.46 40.03
N GLU A 113 -1.44 22.64 39.90
CA GLU A 113 -2.68 22.80 39.13
C GLU A 113 -2.43 22.59 37.62
N GLN A 114 -1.29 23.06 37.10
CA GLN A 114 -0.87 22.76 35.73
C GLN A 114 -0.52 21.29 35.51
N GLN A 115 0.13 20.62 36.47
CA GLN A 115 0.41 19.19 36.38
C GLN A 115 -0.88 18.36 36.33
N GLN A 116 -1.94 18.77 37.04
CA GLN A 116 -3.25 18.12 36.96
C GLN A 116 -3.89 18.30 35.57
N LEU A 117 -3.75 19.47 34.95
CA LEU A 117 -4.23 19.70 33.58
C LEU A 117 -3.43 18.89 32.55
N LEU A 118 -2.11 18.75 32.74
CA LEU A 118 -1.25 17.92 31.90
C LEU A 118 -1.58 16.42 32.04
N LEU A 119 -1.80 15.96 33.27
CA LEU A 119 -2.25 14.58 33.56
C LEU A 119 -3.64 14.32 32.98
N ALA A 120 -4.57 15.27 33.09
CA ALA A 120 -5.91 15.14 32.52
C ALA A 120 -5.90 15.07 30.98
N ASN A 121 -4.99 15.79 30.31
CA ASN A 121 -4.83 15.68 28.86
C ASN A 121 -4.20 14.36 28.43
N GLN A 122 -3.24 13.84 29.19
CA GLN A 122 -2.67 12.51 28.94
C GLN A 122 -3.70 11.40 29.18
N ASP A 123 -4.54 11.51 30.20
CA ASP A 123 -5.57 10.51 30.49
C ASP A 123 -6.64 10.46 29.37
N ARG A 124 -6.96 11.63 28.78
CA ARG A 124 -7.78 11.67 27.55
C ARG A 124 -7.10 10.98 26.38
N ALA A 125 -5.80 11.21 26.16
CA ALA A 125 -5.04 10.53 25.11
C ALA A 125 -5.00 9.01 25.32
N LEU A 126 -4.80 8.56 26.56
CA LEU A 126 -4.81 7.13 26.92
C LEU A 126 -6.20 6.51 26.73
N ASN A 127 -7.28 7.21 27.05
CA ASN A 127 -8.64 6.74 26.76
C ASN A 127 -8.94 6.67 25.26
N GLN A 128 -8.41 7.61 24.48
CA GLN A 128 -8.53 7.58 23.03
C GLN A 128 -7.77 6.38 22.44
N ILE A 129 -6.53 6.15 22.89
CA ILE A 129 -5.76 4.94 22.56
C ILE A 129 -6.51 3.68 23.00
N GLY A 130 -7.09 3.67 24.20
CA GLY A 130 -7.87 2.56 24.73
C GLY A 130 -9.10 2.23 23.88
N SER A 131 -9.82 3.23 23.40
CA SER A 131 -10.96 3.02 22.49
C SER A 131 -10.52 2.52 21.11
N SER A 132 -9.40 3.03 20.57
CA SER A 132 -8.80 2.49 19.35
C SER A 132 -8.31 1.06 19.53
N LEU A 133 -7.71 0.72 20.67
CA LEU A 133 -7.25 -0.64 20.98
C LEU A 133 -8.42 -1.61 21.12
N THR A 134 -9.53 -1.14 21.72
CA THR A 134 -10.77 -1.93 21.84
C THR A 134 -11.39 -2.18 20.47
N THR A 135 -11.35 -1.18 19.59
CA THR A 135 -11.81 -1.28 18.20
C THR A 135 -10.91 -2.21 17.37
N LEU A 136 -9.59 -2.11 17.52
CA LEU A 136 -8.64 -3.02 16.86
C LEU A 136 -8.82 -4.45 17.37
N ARG A 137 -9.09 -4.63 18.66
CA ARG A 137 -9.37 -5.95 19.25
C ARG A 137 -10.65 -6.55 18.67
N SER A 138 -11.74 -5.79 18.58
CA SER A 138 -12.99 -6.29 17.98
C SER A 138 -12.83 -6.59 16.48
N GLN A 139 -12.03 -5.80 15.77
CA GLN A 139 -11.69 -6.07 14.37
C GLN A 139 -10.83 -7.33 14.22
N ALA A 140 -9.86 -7.55 15.10
CA ALA A 140 -9.05 -8.76 15.11
C ALA A 140 -9.89 -10.01 15.46
N GLU A 141 -10.89 -9.88 16.33
CA GLU A 141 -11.85 -10.94 16.64
C GLU A 141 -12.69 -11.31 15.41
N LEU A 142 -13.20 -10.30 14.68
CA LEU A 142 -13.95 -10.50 13.44
C LEU A 142 -13.10 -11.16 12.34
N ILE A 143 -11.86 -10.70 12.17
CA ILE A 143 -10.90 -11.32 11.23
C ILE A 143 -10.61 -12.76 11.64
N GLY A 144 -10.50 -13.04 12.94
CA GLY A 144 -10.28 -14.38 13.45
C GLY A 144 -11.43 -15.33 13.13
N THR A 145 -12.67 -14.88 13.28
CA THR A 145 -13.85 -15.67 12.93
C THR A 145 -14.01 -15.87 11.43
N GLU A 146 -13.77 -14.83 10.62
CA GLU A 146 -13.86 -14.93 9.16
C GLU A 146 -12.74 -15.80 8.58
N ALA A 147 -11.55 -15.80 9.18
CA ALA A 147 -10.47 -16.72 8.82
C ALA A 147 -10.80 -18.19 9.12
N ASP A 148 -11.51 -18.46 10.22
CA ASP A 148 -11.99 -19.81 10.55
C ASP A 148 -13.10 -20.26 9.58
N GLU A 149 -14.04 -19.37 9.24
CA GLU A 149 -15.03 -19.62 8.19
C GLU A 149 -14.39 -19.86 6.82
N HIS A 150 -13.36 -19.09 6.46
CA HIS A 150 -12.60 -19.30 5.23
C HIS A 150 -11.82 -20.63 5.24
N ALA A 151 -11.34 -21.10 6.39
CA ALA A 151 -10.71 -22.42 6.49
C ALA A 151 -11.71 -23.55 6.21
N VAL A 152 -12.96 -23.40 6.66
CA VAL A 152 -14.06 -24.32 6.33
C VAL A 152 -14.41 -24.24 4.83
N MET A 153 -14.53 -23.04 4.27
CA MET A 153 -14.83 -22.87 2.84
C MET A 153 -13.71 -23.41 1.92
N LEU A 154 -12.45 -23.32 2.35
CA LEU A 154 -11.32 -23.92 1.63
C LEU A 154 -11.39 -25.45 1.64
N HIS A 155 -11.91 -26.06 2.70
CA HIS A 155 -12.13 -27.51 2.75
C HIS A 155 -13.25 -27.96 1.79
N ASP A 156 -14.32 -27.16 1.67
CA ASP A 156 -15.38 -27.43 0.69
C ASP A 156 -14.86 -27.28 -0.76
N LEU A 157 -14.03 -26.25 -1.01
CA LEU A 157 -13.37 -26.06 -2.30
C LEU A 157 -12.44 -27.24 -2.64
N ASP A 158 -11.66 -27.73 -1.68
CA ASP A 158 -10.80 -28.91 -1.83
C ASP A 158 -11.62 -30.15 -2.23
N THR A 159 -12.76 -30.34 -1.55
CA THR A 159 -13.69 -31.44 -1.86
C THR A 159 -14.29 -31.32 -3.26
N ASP A 160 -14.62 -30.10 -3.70
CA ASP A 160 -15.14 -29.87 -5.06
C ASP A 160 -14.07 -30.03 -6.13
N VAL A 161 -12.82 -29.66 -5.84
CA VAL A 161 -11.66 -29.94 -6.69
C VAL A 161 -11.45 -31.45 -6.84
N ASP A 162 -11.52 -32.22 -5.75
CA ASP A 162 -11.42 -33.68 -5.77
C ASP A 162 -12.53 -34.33 -6.62
N ARG A 163 -13.77 -33.81 -6.51
CA ARG A 163 -14.89 -34.26 -7.36
C ARG A 163 -14.65 -33.93 -8.82
N ALA A 164 -14.19 -32.72 -9.13
CA ALA A 164 -13.87 -32.31 -10.49
C ALA A 164 -12.76 -33.17 -11.08
N GLN A 165 -11.70 -33.47 -10.31
CA GLN A 165 -10.62 -34.36 -10.70
C GLN A 165 -11.13 -35.77 -11.01
N THR A 166 -12.00 -36.32 -10.16
CA THR A 166 -12.59 -37.66 -10.36
C THR A 166 -13.46 -37.71 -11.62
N GLN A 167 -14.28 -36.67 -11.85
CA GLN A 167 -15.09 -36.56 -13.07
C GLN A 167 -14.23 -36.42 -14.32
N LEU A 168 -13.17 -35.62 -14.26
CA LEU A 168 -12.22 -35.45 -15.37
C LEU A 168 -11.50 -36.76 -15.68
N GLN A 169 -11.01 -37.49 -14.67
CA GLN A 169 -10.41 -38.81 -14.86
C GLN A 169 -11.39 -39.80 -15.51
N ALA A 170 -12.66 -39.80 -15.08
CA ALA A 170 -13.69 -40.63 -15.69
C ALA A 170 -13.97 -40.25 -17.15
N ALA A 171 -13.97 -38.95 -17.47
CA ALA A 171 -14.14 -38.45 -18.83
C ALA A 171 -12.97 -38.87 -19.73
N VAL A 172 -11.72 -38.72 -19.27
CA VAL A 172 -10.53 -39.17 -19.98
C VAL A 172 -10.58 -40.67 -20.25
N LYS A 173 -10.96 -41.48 -19.25
CA LYS A 173 -11.08 -42.94 -19.40
C LYS A 173 -12.17 -43.34 -20.41
N ARG A 174 -13.27 -42.57 -20.50
CA ARG A 174 -14.28 -42.80 -21.55
C ARG A 174 -13.72 -42.46 -22.92
N MET A 175 -13.02 -41.34 -23.05
CA MET A 175 -12.38 -40.92 -24.30
C MET A 175 -11.40 -41.98 -24.81
N ASP A 176 -10.56 -42.52 -23.93
CA ASP A 176 -9.62 -43.59 -24.25
C ASP A 176 -10.33 -44.86 -24.77
N ARG A 177 -11.42 -45.27 -24.09
CA ARG A 177 -12.25 -46.38 -24.59
C ARG A 177 -12.85 -46.09 -25.96
N PHE A 178 -13.33 -44.88 -26.22
CA PHE A 178 -13.91 -44.53 -27.52
C PHE A 178 -12.85 -44.59 -28.63
N LEU A 179 -11.63 -44.12 -28.37
CA LEU A 179 -10.53 -44.21 -29.32
C LEU A 179 -10.18 -45.67 -29.65
N VAL A 180 -10.05 -46.52 -28.63
CA VAL A 180 -9.76 -47.96 -28.82
C VAL A 180 -10.87 -48.66 -29.60
N HIS A 181 -12.15 -48.39 -29.30
CA HIS A 181 -13.26 -49.02 -30.01
C HIS A 181 -13.41 -48.51 -31.45
N ALA A 182 -13.11 -47.24 -31.71
CA ALA A 182 -13.11 -46.67 -33.05
C ALA A 182 -12.01 -47.33 -33.90
N ASP A 183 -10.79 -47.39 -33.39
CA ASP A 183 -9.65 -48.00 -34.07
C ASP A 183 -9.89 -49.50 -34.38
N ALA A 184 -10.40 -50.27 -33.41
CA ALA A 184 -10.69 -51.69 -33.60
C ALA A 184 -11.76 -51.95 -34.68
N ARG A 185 -12.82 -51.13 -34.76
CA ARG A 185 -13.87 -51.29 -35.79
C ARG A 185 -13.37 -50.89 -37.18
N LEU A 186 -12.62 -49.80 -37.28
CA LEU A 186 -12.06 -49.31 -38.54
C LEU A 186 -11.10 -50.33 -39.15
N ASN A 187 -10.18 -50.86 -38.33
CA ASN A 187 -9.19 -51.84 -38.79
C ASN A 187 -9.83 -53.18 -39.18
N GLY A 188 -10.81 -53.66 -38.39
CA GLY A 188 -11.52 -54.91 -38.69
C GLY A 188 -12.35 -54.85 -39.98
N TRP A 189 -13.09 -53.76 -40.21
CA TRP A 189 -13.87 -53.58 -41.43
C TRP A 189 -12.99 -53.35 -42.65
N CYS A 190 -11.89 -52.61 -42.51
CA CYS A 190 -10.97 -52.36 -43.61
C CYS A 190 -10.41 -53.67 -44.18
N VAL A 191 -9.99 -54.60 -43.32
CA VAL A 191 -9.49 -55.92 -43.75
C VAL A 191 -10.56 -56.71 -44.52
N TRP A 192 -11.79 -56.79 -44.01
CA TRP A 192 -12.88 -57.50 -44.70
C TRP A 192 -13.26 -56.86 -46.03
N ILE A 193 -13.30 -55.53 -46.11
CA ILE A 193 -13.56 -54.80 -47.35
C ILE A 193 -12.44 -55.06 -48.36
N LEU A 194 -11.17 -55.05 -47.93
CA LEU A 194 -10.02 -55.34 -48.78
C LEU A 194 -10.09 -56.77 -49.36
N ILE A 195 -10.44 -57.76 -48.54
CA ILE A 195 -10.60 -59.16 -48.96
C ILE A 195 -11.74 -59.32 -49.97
N ALA A 196 -12.91 -58.70 -49.72
CA ALA A 196 -14.05 -58.77 -50.64
C ALA A 196 -13.73 -58.14 -52.00
N LEU A 197 -13.03 -57.00 -52.00
CA LEU A 197 -12.56 -56.34 -53.21
C LEU A 197 -11.60 -57.24 -54.01
N LEU A 198 -10.66 -57.90 -53.31
CA LEU A 198 -9.72 -58.84 -53.92
C LEU A 198 -10.43 -60.02 -54.58
N PHE A 199 -11.42 -60.62 -53.91
CA PHE A 199 -12.22 -61.72 -54.45
C PHE A 199 -13.02 -61.30 -55.70
N LEU A 200 -13.63 -60.11 -55.67
CA LEU A 200 -14.38 -59.58 -56.79
C LEU A 200 -13.47 -59.35 -58.01
N LEU A 201 -12.25 -58.84 -57.79
CA LEU A 201 -11.24 -58.69 -58.83
C LEU A 201 -10.83 -60.04 -59.41
N LEU A 202 -10.61 -61.05 -58.56
CA LEU A 202 -10.26 -62.41 -59.00
C LEU A 202 -11.37 -63.04 -59.85
N LEU A 203 -12.63 -62.91 -59.43
CA LEU A 203 -13.78 -63.39 -60.20
C LEU A 203 -13.90 -62.69 -61.54
N ALA A 204 -13.70 -61.37 -61.59
CA ALA A 204 -13.73 -60.61 -62.83
C ALA A 204 -12.65 -61.09 -63.83
N VAL A 205 -11.45 -61.41 -63.34
CA VAL A 205 -10.36 -61.95 -64.17
C VAL A 205 -10.65 -63.38 -64.62
N LEU A 206 -11.27 -64.22 -63.80
CA LEU A 206 -11.59 -65.61 -64.16
C LEU A 206 -12.75 -65.71 -65.17
N LEU A 207 -13.67 -64.74 -65.13
CA LEU A 207 -14.83 -64.68 -66.01
C LEU A 207 -14.53 -64.03 -67.37
N LEU A 208 -13.46 -63.23 -67.45
CA LEU A 208 -12.93 -62.61 -68.68
C LEU A 208 -12.04 -63.59 -69.46
#